data_AF-A0A1B6MNF1-F1
#
_entry.id   AF-A0A1B6MNF1-F1
#
_cell.length_a   1.000
_cell.length_b   1.000
_cell.length_c   1.000
_cell.angle_alpha   90.00
_cell.angle_beta   90.00
_cell.angle_gamma   90.00
#
_symmetry.space_group_name_H-M   'P 1'
#
loop_
_entity.id
_entity.type
_entity.pdbx_description
1 polymer ?
#
loop_
_entity_poly.entity_id
_entity_poly.type
_entity_poly.pdbx_seq_one_letter_code
_entity_poly.pdbx_strand_id
1 'polypeptide(L)'
;VWVWYQSGVLQHLLQLVPGGSSLVIFMSIVFDNLYGPLADVTKRSLGVEYEVKLSRHVQRLGLSYKSEEQLRARGYDKTPDIRLDVPCAVDGFVVNWIESKAVFGDKITHDQYAHDQYLCYWNRFGPGLVIYWFGFLETVPQESENRFIVRDSFPENITLMDPSLIPVASLNIC
;
A
#
# COMPACT_ATOMS: atom_id res chain seq x y z
N VAL A 1 -14.24 -25.48 7.40
CA VAL A 1 -15.67 -25.71 7.05
C VAL A 1 -15.91 -27.14 6.58
N TRP A 2 -15.23 -27.63 5.53
CA TRP A 2 -15.41 -29.00 5.02
C TRP A 2 -15.09 -30.12 6.03
N VAL A 3 -14.04 -29.96 6.85
CA VAL A 3 -13.63 -30.95 7.86
C VAL A 3 -14.68 -31.12 8.99
N TRP A 4 -15.39 -30.03 9.32
CA TRP A 4 -16.44 -30.02 10.34
C TRP A 4 -17.81 -30.44 9.79
N TYR A 5 -17.98 -30.42 8.47
CA TYR A 5 -19.20 -30.88 7.79
C TYR A 5 -19.27 -32.42 7.74
N GLN A 6 -18.13 -33.09 7.62
CA GLN A 6 -18.06 -34.57 7.60
C GLN A 6 -18.22 -35.23 8.99
N SER A 7 -18.03 -34.49 10.08
CA SER A 7 -18.04 -35.05 11.44
C SER A 7 -19.44 -35.21 12.04
N GLY A 8 -20.52 -34.88 11.31
CA GLY A 8 -21.92 -35.07 11.74
C GLY A 8 -22.39 -34.14 12.87
N VAL A 9 -21.48 -33.53 13.62
CA VAL A 9 -21.75 -32.62 14.75
C VAL A 9 -22.57 -31.39 14.30
N LEU A 10 -22.27 -30.86 13.11
CA LEU A 10 -22.98 -29.72 12.55
C LEU A 10 -24.40 -30.07 12.07
N GLN A 11 -24.64 -31.26 11.52
CA GLN A 11 -25.97 -31.66 11.07
C GLN A 11 -26.94 -31.84 12.24
N HIS A 12 -26.46 -32.32 13.39
CA HIS A 12 -27.32 -32.50 14.56
C HIS A 12 -27.69 -31.18 15.24
N LEU A 13 -26.76 -30.22 15.28
CA LEU A 13 -27.00 -28.86 15.82
C LEU A 13 -27.91 -28.01 14.93
N LEU A 14 -27.91 -28.26 13.62
CA LEU A 14 -28.70 -27.52 12.62
C LEU A 14 -30.21 -27.80 12.68
N GLN A 15 -30.64 -28.94 13.22
CA GLN A 15 -32.05 -29.33 13.30
C GLN A 15 -32.77 -28.79 14.55
N LEU A 16 -32.05 -28.23 15.53
CA LEU A 16 -32.61 -27.83 16.82
C LEU A 16 -33.04 -26.35 16.92
N VAL A 17 -32.78 -25.53 15.89
CA VAL A 17 -33.08 -24.09 15.92
C VAL A 17 -33.98 -23.71 14.74
N PRO A 18 -35.23 -23.25 14.97
CA PRO A 18 -36.09 -22.74 13.90
C PRO A 18 -35.48 -21.42 13.40
N GLY A 19 -34.85 -21.46 12.22
CA GLY A 19 -34.00 -20.36 11.70
C GLY A 19 -32.59 -20.80 11.28
N GLY A 20 -32.25 -22.09 11.43
CA GLY A 20 -30.93 -22.65 11.12
C GLY A 20 -30.34 -22.27 9.76
N SER A 21 -31.17 -22.10 8.72
CA SER A 21 -30.74 -21.64 7.38
C SER A 21 -30.20 -20.21 7.40
N SER A 22 -30.80 -19.31 8.18
CA SER A 22 -30.33 -17.92 8.29
C SER A 22 -29.01 -17.86 9.06
N LEU A 23 -28.85 -18.68 10.11
CA LEU A 23 -27.61 -18.75 10.88
C LEU A 23 -26.45 -19.29 10.03
N VAL A 24 -26.67 -20.35 9.22
CA VAL A 24 -25.60 -20.85 8.35
C VAL A 24 -25.25 -19.88 7.23
N ILE A 25 -26.24 -19.23 6.62
CA ILE A 25 -25.96 -18.20 5.60
C ILE A 25 -25.17 -17.05 6.23
N PHE A 26 -25.57 -16.58 7.41
CA PHE A 26 -24.84 -15.55 8.15
C PHE A 26 -23.40 -15.99 8.45
N MET A 27 -23.20 -17.19 8.99
CA MET A 27 -21.85 -17.71 9.29
C MET A 27 -21.02 -17.90 8.02
N SER A 28 -21.62 -18.33 6.90
CA SER A 28 -20.93 -18.44 5.62
C SER A 28 -20.46 -17.08 5.09
N ILE A 29 -21.25 -16.02 5.28
CA ILE A 29 -20.87 -14.65 4.91
C ILE A 29 -19.75 -14.13 5.84
N VAL A 30 -19.89 -14.34 7.14
CA VAL A 30 -18.91 -13.85 8.14
C VAL A 30 -17.56 -14.54 7.99
N PHE A 31 -17.54 -15.85 7.76
CA PHE A 31 -16.33 -16.67 7.63
C PHE A 31 -15.89 -16.87 6.18
N ASP A 32 -16.42 -16.10 5.23
CA ASP A 32 -15.83 -16.06 3.89
C ASP A 32 -14.41 -15.48 4.01
N ASN A 33 -13.43 -16.31 3.69
CA ASN A 33 -12.00 -15.98 3.79
C ASN A 33 -11.55 -14.95 2.74
N LEU A 34 -12.36 -14.67 1.71
CA LEU A 34 -12.02 -13.78 0.61
C LEU A 34 -12.76 -12.45 0.68
N TYR A 35 -14.08 -12.51 0.89
CA TYR A 35 -14.97 -11.33 0.83
C TYR A 35 -15.80 -11.13 2.10
N GLY A 36 -15.53 -11.91 3.15
CA GLY A 36 -16.24 -11.78 4.41
C GLY A 36 -15.78 -10.56 5.20
N PRO A 37 -16.65 -10.01 6.09
CA PRO A 37 -16.28 -8.93 7.00
C PRO A 37 -15.00 -9.19 7.79
N LEU A 38 -14.75 -10.45 8.18
CA LEU A 38 -13.54 -10.83 8.93
C LEU A 38 -12.29 -10.74 8.05
N ALA A 39 -12.38 -11.17 6.78
CA ALA A 39 -11.28 -11.05 5.83
C ALA A 39 -10.94 -9.57 5.57
N ASP A 40 -11.96 -8.71 5.45
CA ASP A 40 -11.76 -7.27 5.27
C ASP A 40 -11.11 -6.60 6.48
N VAL A 41 -11.55 -6.94 7.70
CA VAL A 41 -10.90 -6.45 8.94
C VAL A 41 -9.45 -6.91 9.00
N THR A 42 -9.17 -8.15 8.60
CA THR A 42 -7.80 -8.69 8.56
C THR A 42 -6.95 -7.93 7.55
N LYS A 43 -7.43 -7.72 6.32
CA LYS A 43 -6.72 -6.94 5.28
C LYS A 43 -6.42 -5.52 5.74
N ARG A 44 -7.39 -4.85 6.36
CA ARG A 44 -7.19 -3.50 6.93
C ARG A 44 -6.15 -3.50 8.04
N SER A 45 -6.23 -4.48 8.95
CA SER A 45 -5.27 -4.59 10.07
C SER A 45 -3.85 -4.81 9.56
N LEU A 46 -3.68 -5.67 8.54
CA LEU A 46 -2.40 -5.85 7.86
C LEU A 46 -1.93 -4.56 7.18
N GLY A 47 -2.82 -3.85 6.48
CA GLY A 47 -2.51 -2.55 5.87
C GLY A 47 -1.86 -1.59 6.87
N VAL A 48 -2.53 -1.36 8.00
CA VAL A 48 -2.02 -0.50 9.09
C VAL A 48 -0.68 -0.99 9.63
N GLU A 49 -0.51 -2.29 9.82
CA GLU A 49 0.76 -2.86 10.31
C GLU A 49 1.93 -2.55 9.35
N TYR A 50 1.69 -2.68 8.05
CA TYR A 50 2.70 -2.43 7.03
C TYR A 50 2.97 -0.94 6.80
N GLU A 51 1.98 -0.06 6.98
CA GLU A 51 2.18 1.39 7.01
C GLU A 51 3.07 1.82 8.20
N VAL A 52 2.84 1.23 9.38
CA VAL A 52 3.70 1.44 10.56
C VAL A 52 5.10 0.89 10.31
N LYS A 53 5.22 -0.29 9.67
CA LYS A 53 6.50 -0.87 9.28
C LYS A 53 7.26 0.04 8.32
N LEU A 54 6.57 0.62 7.32
CA LEU A 54 7.16 1.57 6.38
C LEU A 54 7.65 2.82 7.11
N SER A 55 6.81 3.41 7.97
CA SER A 55 7.15 4.58 8.77
C SER A 55 8.40 4.36 9.61
N ARG A 56 8.55 3.18 10.23
CA ARG A 56 9.76 2.79 10.97
C ARG A 56 11.00 2.64 10.08
N HIS A 57 10.86 2.19 8.82
CA HIS A 57 12.00 2.13 7.89
C HIS A 57 12.48 3.54 7.53
N VAL A 58 11.55 4.42 7.15
CA VAL A 58 11.84 5.81 6.79
C VAL A 58 12.48 6.57 7.96
N GLN A 59 11.96 6.40 9.18
CA GLN A 59 12.56 6.99 10.39
C GLN A 59 13.97 6.47 10.69
N ARG A 60 14.22 5.16 10.53
CA ARG A 60 15.56 4.58 10.75
C ARG A 60 16.61 5.13 9.78
N LEU A 61 16.18 5.50 8.57
CA LEU A 61 17.04 6.13 7.57
C LEU A 61 17.22 7.64 7.78
N GLY A 62 16.53 8.24 8.76
CA GLY A 62 16.61 9.67 9.03
C GLY A 62 15.92 10.53 7.95
N LEU A 63 15.02 9.95 7.16
CA LEU A 63 14.28 10.66 6.12
C LEU A 63 13.19 11.54 6.76
N SER A 64 13.15 12.81 6.37
CA SER A 64 12.04 13.71 6.74
C SER A 64 10.84 13.46 5.83
N TYR A 65 9.69 13.19 6.44
CA TYR A 65 8.45 12.90 5.73
C TYR A 65 7.21 13.46 6.42
N LYS A 66 6.14 13.60 5.64
CA LYS A 66 4.79 13.90 6.10
C LYS A 66 3.93 12.66 6.03
N SER A 67 3.23 12.36 7.12
CA SER A 67 2.25 11.27 7.16
C SER A 67 0.96 11.66 6.46
N GLU A 68 0.18 10.64 6.11
CA GLU A 68 -1.15 10.81 5.53
C GLU A 68 -2.06 11.74 6.38
N GLU A 69 -2.07 11.57 7.71
CA GLU A 69 -2.83 12.41 8.64
C GLU A 69 -2.45 13.89 8.55
N GLN A 70 -1.14 14.19 8.45
CA GLN A 70 -0.66 15.55 8.29
C GLN A 70 -1.04 16.17 6.95
N LEU A 71 -1.15 15.35 5.89
CA LEU A 71 -1.62 15.81 4.58
C LEU A 71 -3.13 16.06 4.60
N ARG A 72 -3.91 15.18 5.22
CA ARG A 72 -5.36 15.37 5.40
C ARG A 72 -5.67 16.62 6.21
N ALA A 73 -4.93 16.87 7.29
CA ALA A 73 -5.07 18.09 8.09
C ALA A 73 -4.83 19.39 7.29
N ARG A 74 -4.09 19.31 6.18
CA ARG A 74 -3.86 20.43 5.25
C ARG A 74 -4.91 20.54 4.15
N GLY A 75 -5.95 19.68 4.15
CA GLY A 75 -7.04 19.70 3.18
C GLY A 75 -6.75 18.97 1.88
N TYR A 76 -5.95 17.91 1.91
CA TYR A 76 -5.70 17.05 0.75
C TYR A 76 -6.71 15.89 0.74
N ASP A 77 -7.46 15.72 -0.37
CA ASP A 77 -8.47 14.65 -0.51
C ASP A 77 -7.87 13.28 -0.85
N LYS A 78 -6.76 13.28 -1.61
CA LYS A 78 -6.00 12.09 -1.99
C LYS A 78 -4.59 12.24 -1.44
N THR A 79 -4.18 11.29 -0.61
CA THR A 79 -2.96 11.37 0.18
C THR A 79 -2.20 10.05 0.11
N PRO A 80 -0.93 10.05 -0.32
CA PRO A 80 -0.09 8.86 -0.19
C PRO A 80 0.20 8.58 1.28
N ASP A 81 0.53 7.33 1.61
CA ASP A 81 0.90 6.93 2.97
C ASP A 81 2.06 7.78 3.52
N ILE A 82 3.08 7.99 2.69
CA ILE A 82 4.24 8.81 2.99
C ILE A 82 4.53 9.78 1.86
N ARG A 83 4.67 11.06 2.21
CA ARG A 83 5.26 12.07 1.34
C ARG A 83 6.60 12.51 1.89
N LEU A 84 7.66 12.38 1.09
CA LEU A 84 8.99 12.83 1.48
C LEU A 84 9.08 14.36 1.40
N ASP A 85 9.77 14.98 2.37
CA ASP A 85 10.10 16.41 2.29
C ASP A 85 11.28 16.64 1.36
N VAL A 86 12.24 15.73 1.39
CA VAL A 86 13.42 15.70 0.53
C VAL A 86 13.32 14.46 -0.35
N PRO A 87 13.31 14.61 -1.69
CA PRO A 87 13.28 13.47 -2.59
C PRO A 87 14.49 12.56 -2.38
N CYS A 88 14.30 11.26 -2.48
CA CYS A 88 15.38 10.29 -2.44
C CYS A 88 15.51 9.57 -3.78
N ALA A 89 16.71 9.10 -4.12
CA ALA A 89 16.93 8.29 -5.31
C ALA A 89 17.01 6.81 -4.92
N VAL A 90 16.17 6.00 -5.58
CA VAL A 90 16.15 4.54 -5.46
C VAL A 90 16.61 3.98 -6.79
N ASP A 91 17.78 3.35 -6.83
CA ASP A 91 18.38 2.81 -8.07
C ASP A 91 18.43 3.82 -9.24
N GLY A 92 18.71 5.10 -8.92
CA GLY A 92 18.75 6.19 -9.90
C GLY A 92 17.40 6.82 -10.24
N PHE A 93 16.29 6.30 -9.70
CA PHE A 93 14.95 6.86 -9.87
C PHE A 93 14.59 7.79 -8.71
N VAL A 94 14.14 9.01 -9.00
CA VAL A 94 13.76 9.99 -7.97
C VAL A 94 12.37 9.67 -7.42
N VAL A 95 12.26 9.58 -6.11
CA VAL A 95 11.03 9.25 -5.37
C VAL A 95 10.67 10.41 -4.45
N ASN A 96 9.44 10.91 -4.58
CA ASN A 96 8.88 12.00 -3.77
C ASN A 96 7.80 11.52 -2.80
N TRP A 97 7.15 10.41 -3.12
CA TRP A 97 6.09 9.81 -2.31
C TRP A 97 6.19 8.29 -2.37
N ILE A 98 5.73 7.64 -1.30
CA ILE A 98 5.72 6.19 -1.16
C ILE A 98 4.31 5.76 -0.78
N GLU A 99 3.77 4.80 -1.52
CA GLU A 99 2.50 4.14 -1.27
C GLU A 99 2.76 2.67 -0.89
N SER A 100 2.11 2.20 0.17
CA SER A 100 2.28 0.86 0.70
C SER A 100 0.98 0.06 0.60
N LYS A 101 1.06 -1.09 -0.06
CA LYS A 101 -0.08 -1.98 -0.28
C LYS A 101 0.26 -3.34 0.30
N ALA A 102 -0.36 -3.68 1.44
CA ALA A 102 -0.27 -5.00 2.05
C ALA A 102 -1.20 -6.02 1.37
N VAL A 103 -1.16 -6.05 0.03
CA VAL A 103 -1.97 -6.94 -0.81
C VAL A 103 -1.11 -7.41 -1.97
N PHE A 104 -1.53 -8.51 -2.61
CA PHE A 104 -0.91 -8.98 -3.84
C PHE A 104 -1.38 -8.09 -5.02
N GLY A 105 -0.44 -7.60 -5.82
CA GLY A 105 -0.73 -6.73 -6.97
C GLY A 105 -0.95 -7.52 -8.26
N ASP A 106 -2.17 -7.51 -8.79
CA ASP A 106 -2.46 -7.92 -10.17
C ASP A 106 -2.68 -6.69 -11.08
N LYS A 107 -2.60 -6.90 -12.39
CA LYS A 107 -2.72 -5.80 -13.37
C LYS A 107 -4.01 -5.01 -13.23
N ILE A 108 -5.15 -5.68 -13.02
CA ILE A 108 -6.46 -5.02 -12.98
C ILE A 108 -6.55 -4.10 -11.77
N THR A 109 -6.19 -4.61 -10.59
CA THR A 109 -6.20 -3.82 -9.35
C THR A 109 -5.15 -2.72 -9.40
N HIS A 110 -3.98 -2.98 -9.98
CA HIS A 110 -2.95 -1.95 -10.17
C HIS A 110 -3.43 -0.80 -11.05
N ASP A 111 -4.03 -1.09 -12.20
CA ASP A 111 -4.54 -0.08 -13.13
C ASP A 111 -5.64 0.77 -12.48
N GLN A 112 -6.51 0.16 -11.67
CA GLN A 112 -7.52 0.88 -10.88
C GLN A 112 -6.88 1.83 -9.87
N TYR A 113 -5.90 1.36 -9.08
CA TYR A 113 -5.18 2.24 -8.16
C TYR A 113 -4.39 3.34 -8.87
N ALA A 114 -3.79 3.03 -10.02
CA ALA A 114 -3.07 3.99 -10.82
C ALA A 114 -3.99 5.14 -11.24
N HIS A 115 -5.15 4.80 -11.79
CA HIS A 115 -6.16 5.77 -12.22
C HIS A 115 -6.75 6.58 -11.05
N ASP A 116 -7.13 5.91 -9.96
CA ASP A 116 -7.90 6.55 -8.88
C ASP A 116 -7.04 7.28 -7.84
N GLN A 117 -5.75 6.96 -7.76
CA GLN A 117 -4.83 7.45 -6.72
C GLN A 117 -3.49 7.91 -7.30
N TYR A 118 -2.74 7.03 -7.98
CA TYR A 118 -1.32 7.29 -8.26
C TYR A 118 -1.11 8.44 -9.25
N LEU A 119 -1.99 8.58 -10.25
CA LEU A 119 -1.95 9.72 -11.18
C LEU A 119 -2.14 11.06 -10.45
N CYS A 120 -3.01 11.12 -9.44
CA CYS A 120 -3.18 12.32 -8.62
C CYS A 120 -1.91 12.65 -7.83
N TYR A 121 -1.22 11.65 -7.29
CA TYR A 121 0.04 11.83 -6.57
C TYR A 121 1.13 12.30 -7.53
N TRP A 122 1.24 11.68 -8.69
CA TRP A 122 2.22 12.03 -9.71
C TRP A 122 2.05 13.48 -10.20
N ASN A 123 0.82 13.88 -10.54
CA ASN A 123 0.54 15.25 -10.99
C ASN A 123 0.85 16.31 -9.92
N ARG A 124 0.83 15.94 -8.63
CA ARG A 124 0.98 16.88 -7.52
C ARG A 124 2.37 16.91 -6.90
N PHE A 125 3.03 15.76 -6.82
CA PHE A 125 4.28 15.56 -6.10
C PHE A 125 5.41 15.02 -7.00
N GLY A 126 5.12 14.71 -8.27
CA GLY A 126 6.09 14.13 -9.18
C GLY A 126 6.27 12.63 -8.94
N PRO A 127 7.43 12.07 -9.32
CA PRO A 127 7.61 10.63 -9.34
C PRO A 127 7.60 9.98 -7.96
N GLY A 128 7.15 8.72 -7.89
CA GLY A 128 6.95 8.01 -6.63
C GLY A 128 7.29 6.52 -6.63
N LEU A 129 7.03 5.85 -5.51
CA LEU A 129 7.29 4.44 -5.29
C LEU A 129 6.04 3.76 -4.75
N VAL A 130 5.65 2.64 -5.32
CA VAL A 130 4.56 1.78 -4.85
C VAL A 130 5.16 0.46 -4.37
N ILE A 131 4.84 0.05 -3.15
CA ILE A 131 5.34 -1.19 -2.53
C ILE A 131 4.18 -2.17 -2.36
N TYR A 132 4.22 -3.31 -3.04
CA TYR A 132 3.31 -4.44 -2.84
C TYR A 132 3.97 -5.49 -1.95
N TRP A 133 3.66 -5.49 -0.65
CA TRP A 133 4.37 -6.30 0.35
C TRP A 133 4.20 -7.82 0.19
N PHE A 134 3.17 -8.27 -0.52
CA PHE A 134 2.95 -9.69 -0.82
C PHE A 134 3.35 -10.07 -2.25
N GLY A 135 4.01 -9.16 -2.97
CA GLY A 135 4.42 -9.34 -4.36
C GLY A 135 3.36 -8.89 -5.37
N PHE A 136 3.73 -8.96 -6.65
CA PHE A 136 2.89 -8.59 -7.77
C PHE A 136 3.18 -9.47 -8.99
N LEU A 137 2.24 -9.55 -9.92
CA LEU A 137 2.45 -10.25 -11.19
C LEU A 137 3.37 -9.47 -12.11
N GLU A 138 4.22 -10.14 -12.87
CA GLU A 138 5.10 -9.52 -13.89
C GLU A 138 4.31 -8.76 -14.99
N THR A 139 3.01 -9.03 -15.09
CA THR A 139 2.08 -8.31 -15.98
C THR A 139 1.72 -6.92 -15.48
N VAL A 140 1.99 -6.60 -14.22
CA VAL A 140 1.92 -5.23 -13.70
C VAL A 140 3.06 -4.46 -14.37
N PRO A 141 2.74 -3.49 -15.22
CA PRO A 141 3.78 -2.83 -15.98
C PRO A 141 4.70 -2.06 -15.04
N GLN A 142 5.99 -2.37 -15.06
CA GLN A 142 7.03 -1.43 -14.64
C GLN A 142 7.09 -0.35 -15.73
N GLU A 143 6.11 0.56 -15.74
CA GLU A 143 5.91 1.44 -16.88
C GLU A 143 7.14 2.29 -17.18
N SER A 144 7.50 2.31 -18.47
CA SER A 144 8.58 3.05 -19.11
C SER A 144 8.45 4.59 -19.06
N GLU A 145 7.45 5.13 -18.34
CA GLU A 145 7.12 6.57 -18.35
C GLU A 145 7.70 7.35 -17.17
N ASN A 146 8.63 6.78 -16.39
CA ASN A 146 9.28 7.45 -15.26
C ASN A 146 8.30 8.07 -14.23
N ARG A 147 7.04 7.58 -14.16
CA ARG A 147 6.02 8.14 -13.27
C ARG A 147 6.17 7.62 -11.86
N PHE A 148 6.25 6.32 -11.69
CA PHE A 148 6.49 5.69 -10.42
C PHE A 148 7.08 4.31 -10.64
N ILE A 149 7.82 3.82 -9.65
CA ILE A 149 8.38 2.48 -9.65
C ILE A 149 7.57 1.57 -8.73
N VAL A 150 7.51 0.29 -9.06
CA VAL A 150 6.82 -0.73 -8.27
C VAL A 150 7.84 -1.71 -7.70
N ARG A 151 7.75 -1.99 -6.39
CA ARG A 151 8.61 -2.94 -5.68
C ARG A 151 7.80 -3.86 -4.78
N ASP A 152 8.39 -4.99 -4.42
CA ASP A 152 7.84 -5.96 -3.47
C ASP A 152 8.31 -5.72 -2.03
N SER A 153 9.34 -4.89 -1.87
CA SER A 153 10.04 -4.64 -0.63
C SER A 153 10.54 -3.19 -0.56
N PHE A 154 10.84 -2.73 0.65
CA PHE A 154 11.41 -1.41 0.84
C PHE A 154 12.89 -1.41 0.38
N PRO A 155 13.31 -0.46 -0.47
CA PRO A 155 14.66 -0.45 -1.03
C PRO A 155 15.72 -0.18 0.05
N GLU A 156 16.81 -0.94 0.03
CA GLU A 156 17.95 -0.75 0.94
C GLU A 156 18.95 0.30 0.41
N ASN A 157 19.11 0.37 -0.92
CA ASN A 157 20.01 1.32 -1.59
C ASN A 157 19.26 2.63 -1.88
N ILE A 158 19.27 3.53 -0.90
CA ILE A 158 18.70 4.86 -1.04
C ILE A 158 19.81 5.90 -1.05
N THR A 159 19.91 6.66 -2.14
CA THR A 159 20.80 7.80 -2.24
C THR A 159 20.03 9.06 -1.85
N LEU A 160 20.50 9.75 -0.82
CA LEU A 160 19.95 11.03 -0.40
C LEU A 160 20.51 12.15 -1.28
N MET A 161 19.69 13.16 -1.54
CA MET A 161 20.19 14.41 -2.13
C MET A 161 21.10 15.09 -1.11
N ASP A 162 22.38 15.23 -1.46
CA ASP A 162 23.33 16.05 -0.71
C ASP A 162 23.42 17.45 -1.37
N PRO A 163 22.92 18.51 -0.70
CA PRO A 163 22.98 19.87 -1.24
C PRO A 163 24.41 20.38 -1.48
N SER A 164 25.41 19.80 -0.80
CA SER A 164 26.81 20.22 -0.95
C SER A 164 27.43 19.81 -2.30
N LEU A 165 26.81 18.87 -3.01
CA LEU A 165 27.23 18.41 -4.32
C LEU A 165 26.68 19.27 -5.47
N ILE A 166 25.74 20.18 -5.20
CA ILE A 166 25.23 21.11 -6.21
C ILE A 166 26.32 22.14 -6.45
N PRO A 167 26.92 22.20 -7.66
CA PRO A 167 27.88 23.26 -7.97
C PRO A 167 27.15 24.58 -7.83
N VAL A 168 27.56 25.40 -6.87
CA VAL A 168 27.11 26.79 -6.82
C VAL A 168 27.62 27.39 -8.12
N ALA A 169 26.72 27.66 -9.07
CA ALA A 169 27.11 28.35 -10.28
C ALA A 169 27.75 29.65 -9.84
N SER A 170 29.06 29.78 -10.05
CA SER A 170 29.79 31.02 -9.81
C SER A 170 29.11 32.07 -10.68
N LEU A 171 28.22 32.84 -10.07
CA LEU A 171 27.71 34.08 -10.64
C LEU A 171 28.91 35.00 -10.72
N ASN A 172 29.64 34.90 -11.83
CA ASN A 172 30.56 35.93 -12.28
C ASN A 172 29.71 37.14 -12.64
N ILE A 173 29.31 37.90 -11.62
CA ILE A 173 28.81 39.25 -11.77
C ILE A 173 30.04 40.06 -12.18
N CYS A 174 30.13 40.33 -13.49
CA CYS A 174 31.02 41.33 -14.05
C CYS A 174 30.62 42.74 -13.57
#